data_AF-A0A814M9C7-F1
#
_entry.id   AF-A0A814M9C7-F1
#
_cell.length_a   1.000
_cell.length_b   1.000
_cell.length_c   1.000
_cell.angle_alpha   90.00
_cell.angle_beta   90.00
_cell.angle_gamma   90.00
#
_symmetry.space_group_name_H-M   'P 1'
#
loop_
_entity.id
_entity.type
_entity.pdbx_description
1 polymer ?
#
loop_
_entity_poly.entity_id
_entity_poly.type
_entity_poly.pdbx_seq_one_letter_code
_entity_poly.pdbx_strand_id
1 'polypeptide(L)'
;MVLLIDEYVYSKKCSLEDLEKHNDLIQVSYELASSNEYKQPIEEISKTIYIHQREFGVLAKNDPNGFYLIGSDNATTCHILVLDNQVAVALAHLDGAKTHESIKHILQELIKYSPENVDYDVYIVGGFLDGSNRQYSRTLSNEILHIFCTIPNISFHLKLAAITTYNDHIVNNIHYPHIYGICFDINTKNIRQMDFIDNGPAFRLRTVYQSANSHIASCIYSSLKGTITIEKFDIDKQFIKHYYKPLYEQYFHNDQQLLKMTSTSPEQERKSYLINMKKTILYILKYYKDISKWFDEQTHSIIYYRLNDRWITDNKKIIDDIEIE
;
A
#
# COMPACT_ATOMS: atom_id res chain seq x y z
N MET A 1 6.89 -15.84 -19.63
CA MET A 1 6.54 -14.45 -20.03
C MET A 1 5.05 -14.37 -20.22
N VAL A 2 4.31 -14.57 -19.14
CA VAL A 2 2.88 -14.80 -19.26
C VAL A 2 2.23 -14.35 -17.97
N LEU A 3 1.19 -13.53 -18.11
CA LEU A 3 0.14 -13.50 -17.11
C LEU A 3 -0.81 -14.65 -17.44
N LEU A 4 -0.98 -15.55 -16.48
CA LEU A 4 -1.82 -16.72 -16.52
C LEU A 4 -3.07 -16.41 -15.73
N ILE A 5 -4.23 -16.60 -16.37
CA ILE A 5 -5.53 -16.44 -15.73
C ILE A 5 -6.33 -17.67 -16.15
N ASP A 6 -6.68 -18.51 -15.18
CA ASP A 6 -7.22 -19.84 -15.43
C ASP A 6 -6.33 -20.59 -16.46
N GLU A 7 -6.90 -21.03 -17.58
CA GLU A 7 -6.19 -21.71 -18.68
C GLU A 7 -5.64 -20.75 -19.75
N TYR A 8 -5.84 -19.44 -19.59
CA TYR A 8 -5.49 -18.43 -20.59
C TYR A 8 -4.10 -17.83 -20.36
N VAL A 9 -3.42 -17.56 -21.47
CA VAL A 9 -2.05 -17.07 -21.49
C VAL A 9 -1.98 -15.69 -22.15
N TYR A 10 -1.63 -14.67 -21.35
CA TYR A 10 -1.47 -13.29 -21.80
C TYR A 10 0.03 -12.92 -21.85
N SER A 11 0.59 -12.86 -23.06
CA SER A 11 2.04 -12.64 -23.28
C SER A 11 2.41 -11.27 -23.86
N LYS A 12 1.42 -10.41 -24.12
CA LYS A 12 1.62 -9.08 -24.72
C LYS A 12 0.87 -7.97 -24.00
N LYS A 13 -0.40 -8.24 -23.67
CA LYS A 13 -1.30 -7.28 -23.03
C LYS A 13 -2.45 -8.04 -22.36
N CYS A 14 -2.87 -7.54 -21.23
CA CYS A 14 -4.13 -7.85 -20.56
C CYS A 14 -4.70 -6.51 -20.06
N SER A 15 -6.01 -6.34 -20.14
CA SER A 15 -6.72 -5.20 -19.52
C SER A 15 -7.86 -5.67 -18.63
N LEU A 16 -8.54 -4.74 -17.97
CA LEU A 16 -9.73 -5.03 -17.17
C LEU A 16 -10.83 -5.73 -18.00
N GLU A 17 -11.01 -5.35 -19.26
CA GLU A 17 -11.99 -5.99 -20.16
C GLU A 17 -11.65 -7.45 -20.44
N ASP A 18 -10.36 -7.82 -20.42
CA ASP A 18 -9.97 -9.21 -20.60
C ASP A 18 -10.36 -10.08 -19.39
N LEU A 19 -10.57 -9.47 -18.22
CA LEU A 19 -10.99 -10.18 -17.01
C LEU A 19 -12.41 -10.74 -17.13
N GLU A 20 -13.27 -10.13 -17.96
CA GLU A 20 -14.67 -10.55 -18.19
C GLU A 20 -14.79 -11.99 -18.72
N LYS A 21 -13.69 -12.57 -19.22
CA LYS A 21 -13.63 -13.92 -19.78
C LYS A 21 -13.43 -15.01 -18.72
N HIS A 22 -13.10 -14.64 -17.48
CA HIS A 22 -12.64 -15.55 -16.42
C HIS A 22 -13.66 -15.61 -15.30
N ASN A 23 -14.70 -16.43 -15.47
CA ASN A 23 -15.82 -16.51 -14.52
C ASN A 23 -15.36 -16.91 -13.12
N ASP A 24 -14.39 -17.82 -12.99
CA ASP A 24 -13.89 -18.29 -11.71
C ASP A 24 -13.16 -17.17 -10.96
N LEU A 25 -12.31 -16.41 -11.67
CA LEU A 25 -11.65 -15.22 -11.11
C LEU A 25 -12.65 -14.15 -10.67
N ILE A 26 -13.69 -13.91 -11.48
CA ILE A 26 -14.75 -12.94 -11.18
C ILE A 26 -15.53 -13.38 -9.94
N GLN A 27 -15.88 -14.67 -9.86
CA GLN A 27 -16.62 -15.22 -8.74
C GLN A 27 -15.84 -15.02 -7.42
N VAL A 28 -14.57 -15.41 -7.37
CA VAL A 28 -13.75 -15.23 -6.16
C VAL A 28 -13.57 -13.76 -5.80
N SER A 29 -13.47 -12.88 -6.80
CA SER A 29 -13.41 -11.42 -6.59
C SER A 29 -14.67 -10.89 -5.91
N TYR A 30 -15.86 -11.31 -6.38
CA TYR A 30 -17.13 -10.91 -5.77
C TYR A 30 -17.38 -11.56 -4.41
N GLU A 31 -16.92 -12.79 -4.19
CA GLU A 31 -16.99 -13.46 -2.88
C GLU A 31 -16.20 -12.68 -1.83
N LEU A 32 -14.98 -12.24 -2.17
CA LEU A 32 -14.21 -11.37 -1.27
C LEU A 32 -14.91 -10.02 -1.08
N ALA A 33 -15.36 -9.36 -2.15
CA ALA A 33 -16.03 -8.06 -2.07
C ALA A 33 -17.32 -8.09 -1.24
N SER A 34 -18.02 -9.21 -1.25
CA SER A 34 -19.26 -9.44 -0.47
C SER A 34 -18.99 -9.91 0.96
N SER A 35 -17.75 -10.22 1.31
CA SER A 35 -17.39 -10.67 2.67
C SER A 35 -17.42 -9.50 3.67
N ASN A 36 -17.46 -9.83 4.96
CA ASN A 36 -17.44 -8.81 6.01
C ASN A 36 -16.06 -8.17 6.14
N GLU A 37 -16.03 -6.85 6.30
CA GLU A 37 -14.86 -6.14 6.81
C GLU A 37 -14.71 -6.42 8.31
N TYR A 38 -13.52 -6.87 8.70
CA TYR A 38 -13.18 -7.09 10.10
C TYR A 38 -12.37 -5.91 10.61
N LYS A 39 -12.72 -5.41 11.79
CA LYS A 39 -11.81 -4.57 12.56
C LYS A 39 -10.66 -5.45 13.08
N GLN A 40 -9.43 -5.00 12.92
CA GLN A 40 -8.24 -5.78 13.32
C GLN A 40 -8.34 -6.27 14.77
N PRO A 41 -8.32 -7.59 15.00
CA PRO A 41 -8.29 -8.17 16.33
C PRO A 41 -7.02 -7.77 17.08
N ILE A 42 -7.13 -7.50 18.38
CA ILE A 42 -6.03 -7.00 19.21
C ILE A 42 -4.88 -8.01 19.27
N GLU A 43 -5.20 -9.29 19.33
CA GLU A 43 -4.25 -10.40 19.35
C GLU A 43 -3.41 -10.49 18.07
N GLU A 44 -3.97 -10.04 16.94
CA GLU A 44 -3.32 -10.09 15.63
C GLU A 44 -2.37 -8.90 15.40
N ILE A 45 -2.49 -7.81 16.16
CA ILE A 45 -1.56 -6.67 16.08
C ILE A 45 -0.12 -7.15 16.23
N SER A 46 0.11 -8.05 17.19
CA SER A 46 1.45 -8.57 17.47
C SER A 46 2.03 -9.42 16.33
N LYS A 47 1.17 -9.91 15.43
CA LYS A 47 1.46 -10.88 14.35
C LYS A 47 1.39 -10.28 12.95
N THR A 48 1.12 -8.97 12.85
CA THR A 48 0.88 -8.30 11.58
C THR A 48 1.95 -7.26 11.24
N ILE A 49 2.39 -7.25 9.97
CA ILE A 49 3.11 -6.12 9.36
C ILE A 49 2.11 -5.25 8.58
N TYR A 50 1.97 -3.99 8.99
CA TYR A 50 1.15 -3.00 8.29
C TYR A 50 1.96 -2.18 7.29
N ILE A 51 1.52 -2.18 6.04
CA ILE A 51 2.14 -1.50 4.90
C ILE A 51 1.33 -0.24 4.57
N HIS A 52 1.98 0.93 4.47
CA HIS A 52 1.32 2.17 4.04
C HIS A 52 1.30 2.27 2.52
N GLN A 53 0.50 3.22 2.02
CA GLN A 53 0.56 3.65 0.64
C GLN A 53 2.01 3.97 0.23
N ARG A 54 2.41 3.49 -0.96
CA ARG A 54 3.76 3.61 -1.52
C ARG A 54 4.86 2.94 -0.69
N GLU A 55 4.50 1.92 0.07
CA GLU A 55 5.42 0.99 0.72
C GLU A 55 5.14 -0.45 0.26
N PHE A 56 6.09 -1.33 0.55
CA PHE A 56 5.88 -2.76 0.55
C PHE A 56 6.68 -3.43 1.67
N GLY A 57 6.29 -4.66 1.99
CA GLY A 57 7.07 -5.54 2.86
C GLY A 57 7.09 -6.96 2.34
N VAL A 58 8.13 -7.71 2.72
CA VAL A 58 8.30 -9.12 2.34
C VAL A 58 8.34 -9.99 3.59
N LEU A 59 7.48 -10.99 3.62
CA LEU A 59 7.29 -11.87 4.76
C LEU A 59 7.46 -13.33 4.35
N ALA A 60 8.39 -14.04 5.00
CA ALA A 60 8.61 -15.47 4.83
C ALA A 60 7.88 -16.28 5.89
N LYS A 61 7.54 -17.54 5.59
CA LYS A 61 6.84 -18.45 6.52
C LYS A 61 7.58 -18.66 7.85
N ASN A 62 8.90 -18.51 7.84
CA ASN A 62 9.79 -18.66 9.00
C ASN A 62 10.31 -17.31 9.49
N ASP A 63 9.48 -16.28 9.48
CA ASP A 63 9.84 -14.95 9.95
C ASP A 63 10.48 -14.97 11.35
N PRO A 64 11.64 -14.31 11.57
CA PRO A 64 12.36 -14.38 12.84
C PRO A 64 11.61 -13.76 14.02
N ASN A 65 10.62 -12.89 13.76
CA ASN A 65 9.81 -12.26 14.79
C ASN A 65 8.42 -12.91 14.94
N GLY A 66 8.16 -14.00 14.21
CA GLY A 66 6.89 -14.73 14.28
C GLY A 66 5.71 -14.02 13.62
N PHE A 67 5.96 -13.09 12.70
CA PHE A 67 4.92 -12.49 11.87
C PHE A 67 4.42 -13.50 10.83
N TYR A 68 3.10 -13.59 10.65
CA TYR A 68 2.48 -14.39 9.60
C TYR A 68 1.32 -13.67 8.89
N LEU A 69 0.99 -12.46 9.34
CA LEU A 69 0.00 -11.59 8.73
C LEU A 69 0.71 -10.37 8.11
N ILE A 70 0.29 -9.99 6.92
CA ILE A 70 0.72 -8.74 6.27
C ILE A 70 -0.51 -8.05 5.69
N GLY A 71 -0.59 -6.72 5.76
CA GLY A 71 -1.79 -6.03 5.33
C GLY A 71 -1.62 -4.55 5.07
N SER A 72 -2.64 -3.99 4.44
CA SER A 72 -2.75 -2.56 4.15
C SER A 72 -4.22 -2.16 4.03
N ASP A 73 -4.51 -0.87 4.13
CA ASP A 73 -5.86 -0.32 4.12
C ASP A 73 -5.87 1.13 3.61
N ASN A 74 -7.06 1.71 3.48
CA ASN A 74 -7.37 3.01 2.89
C ASN A 74 -7.12 3.06 1.37
N ALA A 75 -7.22 1.93 0.69
CA ALA A 75 -7.16 1.87 -0.76
C ALA A 75 -8.49 2.31 -1.37
N THR A 76 -8.61 3.61 -1.65
CA THR A 76 -9.74 4.16 -2.43
C THR A 76 -9.52 3.90 -3.92
N THR A 77 -8.72 4.74 -4.58
CA THR A 77 -8.31 4.56 -5.99
C THR A 77 -7.02 3.74 -6.14
N CYS A 78 -6.31 3.54 -5.03
CA CYS A 78 -5.07 2.75 -4.96
C CYS A 78 -5.36 1.24 -5.06
N HIS A 79 -4.31 0.43 -5.20
CA HIS A 79 -4.40 -1.02 -5.26
C HIS A 79 -3.42 -1.66 -4.26
N ILE A 80 -3.90 -2.64 -3.51
CA ILE A 80 -3.08 -3.52 -2.68
C ILE A 80 -2.73 -4.74 -3.53
N LEU A 81 -1.44 -4.93 -3.76
CA LEU A 81 -0.86 -6.03 -4.53
C LEU A 81 -0.19 -7.02 -3.59
N VAL A 82 -0.53 -8.30 -3.74
CA VAL A 82 0.19 -9.41 -3.12
C VAL A 82 0.86 -10.26 -4.19
N LEU A 83 2.17 -10.51 -4.01
CA LEU A 83 2.96 -11.43 -4.82
C LEU A 83 3.52 -12.54 -3.94
N ASP A 84 3.22 -13.78 -4.28
CA ASP A 84 3.64 -14.97 -3.53
C ASP A 84 4.47 -15.88 -4.42
N ASN A 85 5.73 -16.11 -4.04
CA ASN A 85 6.61 -17.06 -4.72
C ASN A 85 6.69 -18.42 -3.99
N GLN A 86 5.66 -18.73 -3.21
CA GLN A 86 5.48 -19.93 -2.39
C GLN A 86 6.44 -20.07 -1.20
N VAL A 87 7.58 -19.36 -1.23
CA VAL A 87 8.57 -19.27 -0.13
C VAL A 87 8.33 -18.03 0.74
N ALA A 88 8.08 -16.89 0.10
CA ALA A 88 7.83 -15.60 0.73
C ALA A 88 6.72 -14.83 -0.01
N VAL A 89 6.05 -13.95 0.71
CA VAL A 89 4.96 -13.12 0.24
C VAL A 89 5.37 -11.66 0.34
N ALA A 90 5.23 -10.90 -0.73
CA ALA A 90 5.29 -9.45 -0.68
C ALA A 90 3.89 -8.86 -0.74
N LEU A 91 3.63 -7.85 0.08
CA LEU A 91 2.44 -7.01 -0.04
C LEU A 91 2.88 -5.56 -0.24
N ALA A 92 2.29 -4.91 -1.24
CA ALA A 92 2.54 -3.52 -1.60
C ALA A 92 1.24 -2.75 -1.72
N HIS A 93 1.26 -1.46 -1.38
CA HIS A 93 0.14 -0.56 -1.62
C HIS A 93 0.54 0.46 -2.71
N LEU A 94 0.03 0.26 -3.92
CA LEU A 94 0.37 1.01 -5.11
C LEU A 94 -0.67 2.10 -5.38
N ASP A 95 -0.23 3.32 -5.66
CA ASP A 95 -1.09 4.49 -5.88
C ASP A 95 -0.97 5.09 -7.30
N GLY A 96 -0.31 4.37 -8.21
CA GLY A 96 -0.01 4.83 -9.57
C GLY A 96 1.30 5.61 -9.71
N ALA A 97 2.02 5.90 -8.61
CA ALA A 97 3.36 6.48 -8.72
C ALA A 97 4.40 5.39 -8.98
N LYS A 98 5.08 5.46 -10.14
CA LYS A 98 6.21 4.59 -10.50
C LYS A 98 5.88 3.09 -10.33
N THR A 99 4.69 2.67 -10.79
CA THR A 99 4.15 1.32 -10.59
C THR A 99 5.10 0.25 -11.15
N HIS A 100 5.61 0.45 -12.37
CA HIS A 100 6.53 -0.50 -13.01
C HIS A 100 7.83 -0.69 -12.25
N GLU A 101 8.47 0.40 -11.83
CA GLU A 101 9.69 0.35 -11.03
C GLU A 101 9.44 -0.25 -9.64
N SER A 102 8.28 0.02 -9.05
CA SER A 102 7.87 -0.55 -7.76
C SER A 102 7.69 -2.06 -7.84
N ILE A 103 7.01 -2.57 -8.87
CA ILE A 103 6.86 -4.02 -9.07
C ILE A 103 8.23 -4.69 -9.32
N LYS A 104 9.11 -4.06 -10.10
CA LYS A 104 10.49 -4.56 -10.26
C LYS A 104 11.26 -4.62 -8.94
N HIS A 105 11.12 -3.59 -8.09
CA HIS A 105 11.77 -3.56 -6.78
C HIS A 105 11.24 -4.67 -5.85
N ILE A 106 9.93 -4.92 -5.86
CA ILE A 106 9.32 -6.02 -5.10
C ILE A 106 9.90 -7.37 -5.55
N LEU A 107 9.99 -7.61 -6.87
CA LEU A 107 10.55 -8.86 -7.41
C LEU A 107 12.04 -9.03 -7.05
N GLN A 108 12.80 -7.94 -7.06
CA GLN A 108 14.21 -7.93 -6.62
C GLN A 108 14.38 -8.26 -5.14
N GLU A 109 13.40 -7.94 -4.29
CA GLU A 109 13.42 -8.37 -2.89
C GLU A 109 12.96 -9.83 -2.74
N LEU A 110 11.91 -10.26 -3.46
CA LEU A 110 11.39 -11.62 -3.41
C LEU A 110 12.39 -12.68 -3.90
N ILE A 111 13.17 -12.38 -4.94
CA ILE A 111 14.16 -13.32 -5.49
C ILE A 111 15.27 -13.66 -4.48
N LYS A 112 15.48 -12.84 -3.44
CA LYS A 112 16.44 -13.14 -2.36
C LYS A 112 16.00 -14.34 -1.51
N TYR A 113 14.71 -14.67 -1.49
CA TYR A 113 14.14 -15.81 -0.78
C TYR A 113 14.11 -17.08 -1.63
N SER A 114 13.95 -16.93 -2.94
CA SER A 114 13.99 -18.02 -3.90
C SER A 114 14.69 -17.54 -5.18
N PRO A 115 16.01 -17.75 -5.32
CA PRO A 115 16.79 -17.30 -6.47
C PRO A 115 16.51 -18.07 -7.76
N GLU A 116 15.88 -19.23 -7.67
CA GLU A 116 15.47 -20.05 -8.82
C GLU A 116 14.27 -19.41 -9.53
N ASN A 117 14.07 -19.70 -10.82
CA ASN A 117 12.91 -19.20 -11.56
C ASN A 117 11.63 -19.68 -10.87
N VAL A 118 10.94 -18.73 -10.22
CA VAL A 118 9.68 -18.95 -9.52
C VAL A 118 8.54 -18.30 -10.28
N ASP A 119 7.46 -19.06 -10.40
CA ASP A 119 6.17 -18.53 -10.79
C ASP A 119 5.55 -17.80 -9.58
N TYR A 120 4.83 -16.71 -9.81
CA TYR A 120 4.23 -15.90 -8.74
C TYR A 120 2.73 -16.00 -8.76
N ASP A 121 2.11 -16.32 -7.63
CA ASP A 121 0.68 -16.11 -7.45
C ASP A 121 0.43 -14.63 -7.16
N VAL A 122 -0.55 -14.06 -7.85
CA VAL A 122 -0.87 -12.64 -7.84
C VAL A 122 -2.28 -12.42 -7.32
N TYR A 123 -2.41 -11.53 -6.34
CA TYR A 123 -3.69 -11.08 -5.81
C TYR A 123 -3.72 -9.57 -5.84
N ILE A 124 -4.76 -8.99 -6.42
CA ILE A 124 -4.90 -7.54 -6.56
C ILE A 124 -6.27 -7.15 -6.00
N VAL A 125 -6.28 -6.15 -5.12
CA VAL A 125 -7.50 -5.64 -4.48
C VAL A 125 -7.47 -4.12 -4.42
N GLY A 126 -8.59 -3.46 -4.69
CA GLY A 126 -8.71 -2.00 -4.53
C GLY A 126 -9.11 -1.28 -5.81
N GLY A 127 -9.27 0.04 -5.72
CA GLY A 127 -9.88 0.82 -6.79
C GLY A 127 -11.38 0.57 -6.88
N PHE A 128 -12.08 1.45 -7.58
CA PHE A 128 -13.51 1.36 -7.87
C PHE A 128 -13.84 2.17 -9.12
N LEU A 129 -15.10 2.33 -9.50
CA LEU A 129 -15.47 3.20 -10.62
C LEU A 129 -15.46 4.68 -10.17
N ASP A 130 -14.25 5.25 -10.03
CA ASP A 130 -13.99 6.49 -9.27
C ASP A 130 -14.56 7.80 -9.81
N GLY A 131 -15.36 7.79 -10.89
CA GLY A 131 -16.05 8.95 -11.46
C GLY A 131 -15.16 10.10 -11.95
N SER A 132 -13.86 10.08 -11.64
CA SER A 132 -12.85 11.05 -12.04
C SER A 132 -12.63 11.02 -13.54
N ASN A 133 -12.45 12.19 -14.15
CA ASN A 133 -12.00 12.30 -15.53
C ASN A 133 -10.64 11.63 -15.78
N ARG A 134 -9.82 11.46 -14.73
CA ARG A 134 -8.53 10.78 -14.81
C ARG A 134 -8.65 9.25 -14.72
N GLN A 135 -9.79 8.73 -14.26
CA GLN A 135 -10.06 7.29 -14.11
C GLN A 135 -8.91 6.57 -13.39
N TYR A 136 -8.60 7.01 -12.17
CA TYR A 136 -7.38 6.61 -11.47
C TYR A 136 -7.31 5.09 -11.27
N SER A 137 -8.41 4.48 -10.81
CA SER A 137 -8.47 3.05 -10.52
C SER A 137 -8.28 2.23 -11.79
N ARG A 138 -9.02 2.55 -12.85
CA ARG A 138 -8.96 1.86 -14.15
C ARG A 138 -7.58 1.98 -14.79
N THR A 139 -6.96 3.15 -14.68
CA THR A 139 -5.60 3.38 -15.20
C THR A 139 -4.60 2.49 -14.48
N LEU A 140 -4.64 2.48 -13.14
CA LEU A 140 -3.74 1.66 -12.32
C LEU A 140 -3.96 0.16 -12.53
N SER A 141 -5.22 -0.32 -12.58
CA SER A 141 -5.52 -1.72 -12.89
C SER A 141 -4.89 -2.17 -14.20
N ASN A 142 -5.09 -1.39 -15.27
CA ASN A 142 -4.58 -1.72 -16.59
C ASN A 142 -3.04 -1.65 -16.65
N GLU A 143 -2.44 -0.70 -15.93
CA GLU A 143 -0.99 -0.60 -15.82
C GLU A 143 -0.42 -1.87 -15.17
N ILE A 144 -0.95 -2.29 -14.01
CA ILE A 144 -0.47 -3.48 -13.28
C ILE A 144 -0.62 -4.75 -14.15
N LEU A 145 -1.79 -4.97 -14.76
CA LEU A 145 -2.02 -6.13 -15.63
C LEU A 145 -1.07 -6.14 -16.83
N HIS A 146 -0.80 -4.98 -17.43
CA HIS A 146 0.15 -4.85 -18.52
C HIS A 146 1.59 -5.15 -18.08
N ILE A 147 1.99 -4.69 -16.89
CA ILE A 147 3.32 -4.95 -16.33
C ILE A 147 3.54 -6.46 -16.19
N PHE A 148 2.59 -7.22 -15.64
CA PHE A 148 2.73 -8.68 -15.52
C PHE A 148 2.81 -9.42 -16.85
N CYS A 149 2.20 -8.89 -17.92
CA CYS A 149 2.35 -9.46 -19.25
C CYS A 149 3.75 -9.22 -19.87
N THR A 150 4.48 -8.20 -19.41
CA THR A 150 5.67 -7.67 -20.09
C THR A 150 6.99 -7.91 -19.35
N ILE A 151 6.95 -8.31 -18.07
CA ILE A 151 8.16 -8.67 -17.33
C ILE A 151 8.74 -9.99 -17.91
N PRO A 152 10.01 -9.98 -18.37
CA PRO A 152 10.61 -11.14 -19.01
C PRO A 152 10.91 -12.26 -18.01
N ASN A 153 10.90 -13.50 -18.50
CA ASN A 153 11.32 -14.72 -17.78
C ASN A 153 10.60 -15.03 -16.47
N ILE A 154 9.44 -14.41 -16.23
CA ILE A 154 8.58 -14.71 -15.08
C ILE A 154 7.19 -15.12 -15.59
N SER A 155 6.54 -16.02 -14.85
CA SER A 155 5.11 -16.31 -15.01
C SER A 155 4.37 -15.79 -13.79
N PHE A 156 3.25 -15.11 -14.03
CA PHE A 156 2.37 -14.60 -13.00
C PHE A 156 1.03 -15.31 -13.12
N HIS A 157 0.54 -15.91 -12.04
CA HIS A 157 -0.76 -16.57 -11.98
C HIS A 157 -1.72 -15.66 -11.22
N LEU A 158 -2.67 -15.04 -11.91
CA LEU A 158 -3.67 -14.19 -11.29
C LEU A 158 -4.69 -15.05 -10.55
N LYS A 159 -4.65 -15.01 -9.22
CA LYS A 159 -5.53 -15.79 -8.34
C LYS A 159 -6.74 -14.99 -7.85
N LEU A 160 -6.61 -13.66 -7.77
CA LEU A 160 -7.65 -12.75 -7.34
C LEU A 160 -7.47 -11.38 -8.01
N ALA A 161 -8.57 -10.79 -8.47
CA ALA A 161 -8.60 -9.46 -9.05
C ALA A 161 -9.89 -8.71 -8.64
N ALA A 162 -10.05 -8.47 -7.34
CA ALA A 162 -11.13 -7.63 -6.80
C ALA A 162 -10.77 -6.15 -6.97
N ILE A 163 -10.76 -5.69 -8.22
CA ILE A 163 -10.28 -4.36 -8.61
C ILE A 163 -11.26 -3.60 -9.49
N THR A 164 -11.25 -2.26 -9.39
CA THR A 164 -12.09 -1.34 -10.18
C THR A 164 -13.55 -1.84 -10.25
N THR A 165 -14.03 -2.34 -11.39
CA THR A 165 -15.40 -2.83 -11.59
C THR A 165 -15.79 -3.94 -10.61
N TYR A 166 -14.83 -4.81 -10.26
CA TYR A 166 -15.05 -5.97 -9.39
C TYR A 166 -14.93 -5.63 -7.89
N ASN A 167 -14.64 -4.37 -7.57
CA ASN A 167 -14.63 -3.83 -6.22
C ASN A 167 -15.59 -2.66 -6.08
N ASP A 168 -16.51 -2.44 -7.02
CA ASP A 168 -17.40 -1.28 -7.02
C ASP A 168 -18.80 -1.61 -6.51
N HIS A 169 -19.39 -0.69 -5.76
CA HIS A 169 -20.82 -0.65 -5.50
C HIS A 169 -21.37 0.77 -5.53
N ILE A 170 -22.69 0.88 -5.67
CA ILE A 170 -23.39 2.16 -5.77
C ILE A 170 -24.27 2.37 -4.54
N VAL A 171 -24.07 3.49 -3.86
CA VAL A 171 -24.93 3.98 -2.77
C VAL A 171 -25.44 5.36 -3.16
N ASN A 172 -26.76 5.53 -3.28
CA ASN A 172 -27.40 6.80 -3.65
C ASN A 172 -26.82 7.42 -4.95
N ASN A 173 -26.58 6.60 -5.98
CA ASN A 173 -25.95 6.98 -7.26
C ASN A 173 -24.49 7.44 -7.16
N ILE A 174 -23.83 7.20 -6.03
CA ILE A 174 -22.39 7.45 -5.84
C ILE A 174 -21.68 6.10 -5.77
N HIS A 175 -20.57 5.98 -6.50
CA HIS A 175 -19.75 4.79 -6.53
C HIS A 175 -18.82 4.72 -5.31
N TYR A 176 -18.57 3.52 -4.79
CA TYR A 176 -17.72 3.26 -3.63
C TYR A 176 -16.94 1.95 -3.81
N PRO A 177 -15.70 1.87 -3.29
CA PRO A 177 -15.03 0.59 -3.19
C PRO A 177 -15.72 -0.28 -2.13
N HIS A 178 -15.90 -1.56 -2.43
CA HIS A 178 -16.32 -2.58 -1.46
C HIS A 178 -15.21 -2.80 -0.42
N ILE A 179 -13.99 -3.00 -0.91
CA ILE A 179 -12.83 -3.35 -0.12
C ILE A 179 -11.87 -2.16 -0.08
N TYR A 180 -11.62 -1.66 1.12
CA TYR A 180 -10.65 -0.60 1.40
C TYR A 180 -9.31 -1.14 1.89
N GLY A 181 -9.31 -2.31 2.53
CA GLY A 181 -8.13 -2.90 3.14
C GLY A 181 -8.21 -4.41 3.21
N ILE A 182 -7.04 -5.04 3.20
CA ILE A 182 -6.90 -6.49 3.28
C ILE A 182 -5.81 -6.91 4.25
N CYS A 183 -5.99 -8.08 4.83
CA CYS A 183 -4.97 -8.83 5.54
C CYS A 183 -4.76 -10.17 4.83
N PHE A 184 -3.50 -10.49 4.54
CA PHE A 184 -3.06 -11.74 3.93
C PHE A 184 -2.36 -12.60 4.99
N ASP A 185 -2.83 -13.83 5.17
CA ASP A 185 -2.16 -14.84 6.00
C ASP A 185 -1.23 -15.68 5.12
N ILE A 186 0.07 -15.58 5.36
CA ILE A 186 1.08 -16.25 4.53
C ILE A 186 1.11 -17.77 4.69
N ASN A 187 0.58 -18.28 5.80
CA ASN A 187 0.55 -19.70 6.10
C ASN A 187 -0.63 -20.38 5.41
N THR A 188 -1.80 -19.76 5.50
CA THR A 188 -3.03 -20.31 4.92
C THR A 188 -3.32 -19.82 3.50
N LYS A 189 -2.63 -18.76 3.05
CA LYS A 189 -2.88 -18.05 1.79
C LYS A 189 -4.27 -17.42 1.69
N ASN A 190 -4.90 -17.20 2.85
CA ASN A 190 -6.22 -16.57 2.92
C ASN A 190 -6.12 -15.04 2.90
N ILE A 191 -7.07 -14.43 2.22
CA ILE A 191 -7.28 -12.97 2.18
C ILE A 191 -8.62 -12.67 2.85
N ARG A 192 -8.63 -11.64 3.69
CA ARG A 192 -9.85 -11.09 4.28
C ARG A 192 -9.82 -9.57 4.29
N GLN A 193 -11.00 -8.97 4.19
CA GLN A 193 -11.17 -7.53 4.35
C GLN A 193 -10.80 -7.11 5.79
N MET A 194 -10.08 -6.00 5.93
CA MET A 194 -9.55 -5.57 7.22
C MET A 194 -9.50 -4.03 7.37
N ASP A 195 -10.05 -3.54 8.48
CA ASP A 195 -9.89 -2.18 9.01
C ASP A 195 -8.86 -2.18 10.13
N PHE A 196 -7.68 -1.60 9.88
CA PHE A 196 -6.54 -1.70 10.80
C PHE A 196 -6.61 -0.65 11.92
N ILE A 197 -6.38 -1.10 13.15
CA ILE A 197 -6.30 -0.21 14.33
C ILE A 197 -4.86 0.13 14.73
N ASP A 198 -3.89 -0.67 14.28
CA ASP A 198 -2.46 -0.41 14.45
C ASP A 198 -1.79 -0.27 13.07
N ASN A 199 -1.19 0.89 12.82
CA ASN A 199 -0.55 1.21 11.55
C ASN A 199 0.99 1.06 11.58
N GLY A 200 1.52 0.37 12.59
CA GLY A 200 2.95 0.21 12.82
C GLY A 200 3.64 1.47 13.34
N PRO A 201 4.98 1.41 13.53
CA PRO A 201 5.75 2.50 14.10
C PRO A 201 5.89 3.67 13.11
N ALA A 202 6.20 4.85 13.66
CA ALA A 202 6.49 6.07 12.90
C ALA A 202 5.44 6.42 11.84
N PHE A 203 4.17 6.18 12.14
CA PHE A 203 3.05 6.40 11.22
C PHE A 203 3.16 7.75 10.51
N ARG A 204 3.34 8.84 11.27
CA ARG A 204 3.43 10.20 10.70
C ARG A 204 4.63 10.37 9.79
N LEU A 205 5.81 9.89 10.19
CA LEU A 205 7.02 10.05 9.40
C LEU A 205 6.91 9.30 8.06
N ARG A 206 6.31 8.11 8.07
CA ARG A 206 6.01 7.31 6.87
C ARG A 206 5.00 7.98 5.95
N THR A 207 3.92 8.53 6.51
CA THR A 207 2.94 9.33 5.74
C THR A 207 3.59 10.58 5.13
N VAL A 208 4.50 11.24 5.85
CA VAL A 208 5.23 12.40 5.36
C VAL A 208 6.17 12.02 4.22
N TYR A 209 6.88 10.90 4.35
CA TYR A 209 7.73 10.38 3.28
C TYR A 209 6.93 10.12 2.00
N GLN A 210 5.82 9.39 2.13
CA GLN A 210 4.87 9.13 1.04
C GLN A 210 4.38 10.44 0.38
N SER A 211 4.14 11.48 1.19
CA SER A 211 3.62 12.75 0.66
C SER A 211 4.70 13.65 0.06
N ALA A 212 5.99 13.45 0.40
CA ALA A 212 7.07 14.40 0.07
C ALA A 212 7.50 14.38 -1.40
N ASN A 213 7.45 13.24 -2.09
CA ASN A 213 7.93 13.09 -3.47
C ASN A 213 7.30 11.89 -4.17
N SER A 214 7.22 11.90 -5.51
CA SER A 214 6.96 10.69 -6.29
C SER A 214 8.19 9.78 -6.25
N HIS A 215 8.10 8.68 -5.50
CA HIS A 215 9.15 7.67 -5.35
C HIS A 215 8.61 6.27 -5.66
N ILE A 216 9.52 5.32 -5.89
CA ILE A 216 9.15 3.91 -6.00
C ILE A 216 8.64 3.42 -4.63
N ALA A 217 7.84 2.36 -4.60
CA ALA A 217 7.45 1.76 -3.32
C ALA A 217 8.69 1.34 -2.54
N SER A 218 8.75 1.72 -1.26
CA SER A 218 9.90 1.45 -0.39
C SER A 218 9.70 0.16 0.41
N CYS A 219 10.73 -0.69 0.44
CA CYS A 219 10.73 -1.91 1.25
C CYS A 219 10.91 -1.55 2.72
N ILE A 220 9.82 -1.47 3.48
CA ILE A 220 9.91 -1.09 4.90
C ILE A 220 10.21 -2.28 5.81
N TYR A 221 9.89 -3.50 5.37
CA TYR A 221 10.15 -4.74 6.14
C TYR A 221 10.56 -5.88 5.22
N SER A 222 11.50 -6.70 5.68
CA SER A 222 11.88 -7.97 5.04
C SER A 222 12.25 -8.96 6.14
N SER A 223 11.69 -10.16 6.13
CA SER A 223 12.05 -11.23 7.08
C SER A 223 13.55 -11.52 7.16
N LEU A 224 14.30 -11.31 6.07
CA LEU A 224 15.76 -11.42 6.06
C LEU A 224 16.45 -10.41 7.00
N LYS A 225 15.87 -9.21 7.15
CA LYS A 225 16.36 -8.16 8.04
C LYS A 225 15.74 -8.24 9.43
N GLY A 226 14.46 -8.63 9.52
CA GLY A 226 13.71 -8.72 10.76
C GLY A 226 13.44 -7.36 11.43
N THR A 227 13.65 -6.25 10.75
CA THR A 227 13.48 -4.88 11.25
C THR A 227 12.61 -4.05 10.31
N ILE A 228 11.93 -3.04 10.85
CA ILE A 228 11.35 -1.97 10.03
C ILE A 228 12.41 -0.91 9.79
N THR A 229 12.65 -0.53 8.54
CA THR A 229 13.62 0.50 8.16
C THR A 229 12.95 1.63 7.39
N ILE A 230 13.17 2.86 7.84
CA ILE A 230 12.75 4.07 7.14
C ILE A 230 14.02 4.76 6.65
N GLU A 231 14.21 4.76 5.33
CA GLU A 231 15.37 5.39 4.70
C GLU A 231 15.32 6.92 4.85
N LYS A 232 16.50 7.53 4.94
CA LYS A 232 16.61 8.99 5.03
C LYS A 232 15.98 9.66 3.83
N PHE A 233 15.20 10.70 4.13
CA PHE A 233 14.65 11.57 3.13
C PHE A 233 14.67 13.03 3.60
N ASP A 234 14.56 13.92 2.61
CA ASP A 234 14.40 15.35 2.80
C ASP A 234 13.11 15.79 2.12
N ILE A 235 12.52 16.88 2.60
CA ILE A 235 11.38 17.53 1.94
C ILE A 235 11.90 18.76 1.21
N ASP A 236 11.65 18.81 -0.10
CA ASP A 236 12.07 19.95 -0.92
C ASP A 236 11.39 21.25 -0.43
N LYS A 237 12.21 22.28 -0.18
CA LYS A 237 11.73 23.62 0.19
C LYS A 237 10.77 24.21 -0.84
N GLN A 238 10.94 23.87 -2.12
CA GLN A 238 10.01 24.29 -3.16
C GLN A 238 8.65 23.63 -2.98
N PHE A 239 8.62 22.35 -2.59
CA PHE A 239 7.37 21.64 -2.32
C PHE A 239 6.64 22.25 -1.11
N ILE A 240 7.38 22.62 -0.06
CA ILE A 240 6.82 23.38 1.07
C ILE A 240 6.21 24.70 0.60
N LYS A 241 6.95 25.49 -0.18
CA LYS A 241 6.53 26.84 -0.61
C LYS A 241 5.32 26.81 -1.54
N HIS A 242 5.25 25.86 -2.46
CA HIS A 242 4.26 25.86 -3.54
C HIS A 242 3.09 24.90 -3.30
N TYR A 243 3.22 23.93 -2.40
CA TYR A 243 2.16 22.99 -2.08
C TYR A 243 1.65 23.15 -0.65
N TYR A 244 2.45 22.80 0.37
CA TYR A 244 1.96 22.73 1.75
C TYR A 244 1.61 24.07 2.38
N LYS A 245 2.39 25.12 2.12
CA LYS A 245 2.10 26.44 2.67
C LYS A 245 0.79 27.01 2.10
N PRO A 246 0.56 27.01 0.77
CA PRO A 246 -0.75 27.36 0.21
C PRO A 246 -1.88 26.46 0.71
N LEU A 247 -1.64 25.15 0.83
CA LEU A 247 -2.63 24.21 1.34
C LEU A 247 -3.08 24.59 2.75
N TYR A 248 -2.13 24.96 3.60
CA TYR A 248 -2.40 25.43 4.95
C TYR A 248 -3.17 26.76 4.96
N GLU A 249 -2.63 27.77 4.29
CA GLU A 249 -3.16 29.13 4.31
C GLU A 249 -4.56 29.26 3.68
N GLN A 250 -4.87 28.44 2.68
CA GLN A 250 -6.11 28.58 1.90
C GLN A 250 -7.20 27.57 2.28
N TYR A 251 -6.83 26.35 2.66
CA TYR A 251 -7.80 25.24 2.74
C TYR A 251 -7.86 24.55 4.10
N PHE A 252 -6.86 24.69 4.96
CA PHE A 252 -6.75 23.93 6.22
C PHE A 252 -7.97 24.04 7.14
N HIS A 253 -8.60 25.21 7.19
CA HIS A 253 -9.77 25.49 8.03
C HIS A 253 -11.11 25.20 7.33
N ASN A 254 -11.09 24.66 6.11
CA ASN A 254 -12.27 24.25 5.36
C ASN A 254 -12.14 22.79 4.93
N ASP A 255 -12.70 21.89 5.74
CA ASP A 255 -12.62 20.45 5.56
C ASP A 255 -13.05 19.98 4.16
N GLN A 256 -14.12 20.57 3.63
CA GLN A 256 -14.61 20.21 2.30
C GLN A 256 -13.61 20.57 1.19
N GLN A 257 -12.98 21.75 1.28
CA GLN A 257 -11.98 22.17 0.30
C GLN A 257 -10.66 21.42 0.49
N LEU A 258 -10.22 21.22 1.74
CA LEU A 258 -9.02 20.45 2.03
C LEU A 258 -9.13 19.03 1.49
N LEU A 259 -10.27 18.38 1.69
CA LEU A 259 -10.54 17.04 1.19
C LEU A 259 -10.45 17.01 -0.34
N LYS A 260 -11.11 17.95 -1.03
CA LYS A 260 -11.07 18.06 -2.51
C LYS A 260 -9.67 18.30 -3.07
N MET A 261 -8.81 19.01 -2.34
CA MET A 261 -7.45 19.35 -2.78
C MET A 261 -6.43 18.25 -2.51
N THR A 262 -6.74 17.30 -1.62
CA THR A 262 -5.77 16.30 -1.14
C THR A 262 -6.15 14.87 -1.48
N SER A 263 -7.44 14.57 -1.65
CA SER A 263 -7.94 13.23 -2.00
C SER A 263 -8.18 13.07 -3.50
N THR A 264 -7.98 11.86 -4.00
CA THR A 264 -8.36 11.47 -5.38
C THR A 264 -9.84 11.11 -5.51
N SER A 265 -10.51 10.79 -4.39
CA SER A 265 -11.90 10.36 -4.30
C SER A 265 -12.55 10.89 -3.00
N PRO A 266 -12.82 12.21 -2.91
CA PRO A 266 -13.23 12.88 -1.67
C PRO A 266 -14.40 12.24 -0.93
N GLU A 267 -15.41 11.73 -1.64
CA GLU A 267 -16.63 11.19 -1.04
C GLU A 267 -16.44 9.78 -0.46
N GLN A 268 -15.35 9.10 -0.84
CA GLN A 268 -15.05 7.72 -0.49
C GLN A 268 -14.01 7.62 0.63
N GLU A 269 -13.40 8.73 1.06
CA GLU A 269 -12.39 8.71 2.12
C GLU A 269 -12.97 8.33 3.49
N ARG A 270 -12.19 7.59 4.28
CA ARG A 270 -12.56 7.26 5.68
C ARG A 270 -12.61 8.53 6.54
N LYS A 271 -13.39 8.50 7.62
CA LYS A 271 -13.53 9.62 8.58
C LYS A 271 -12.19 10.11 9.16
N SER A 272 -11.21 9.22 9.31
CA SER A 272 -9.87 9.53 9.83
C SER A 272 -9.00 10.32 8.84
N TYR A 273 -9.33 10.32 7.55
CA TYR A 273 -8.51 10.92 6.49
C TYR A 273 -8.19 12.39 6.77
N LEU A 274 -9.21 13.22 7.03
CA LEU A 274 -9.03 14.66 7.22
C LEU A 274 -8.18 14.98 8.46
N ILE A 275 -8.41 14.26 9.55
CA ILE A 275 -7.63 14.42 10.79
C ILE A 275 -6.16 14.09 10.50
N ASN A 276 -5.91 12.97 9.82
CA ASN A 276 -4.57 12.56 9.45
C ASN A 276 -3.92 13.55 8.48
N MET A 277 -4.64 14.06 7.49
CA MET A 277 -4.13 15.03 6.54
C MET A 277 -3.73 16.35 7.22
N LYS A 278 -4.58 16.86 8.12
CA LYS A 278 -4.27 18.07 8.91
C LYS A 278 -3.01 17.88 9.75
N LYS A 279 -2.91 16.76 10.48
CA LYS A 279 -1.70 16.43 11.26
C LYS A 279 -0.47 16.34 10.36
N THR A 280 -0.56 15.72 9.20
CA THR A 280 0.55 15.65 8.21
C THR A 280 0.99 17.05 7.75
N ILE A 281 0.05 17.93 7.41
CA ILE A 281 0.37 19.31 6.99
C ILE A 281 1.09 20.07 8.10
N LEU A 282 0.56 20.03 9.34
CA LEU A 282 1.18 20.70 10.49
C LEU A 282 2.58 20.14 10.77
N TYR A 283 2.73 18.82 10.74
CA TYR A 283 3.99 18.15 10.97
C TYR A 283 5.05 18.56 9.95
N ILE A 284 4.69 18.57 8.67
CA ILE A 284 5.60 18.98 7.59
C ILE A 284 6.01 20.44 7.77
N LEU A 285 5.06 21.36 7.95
CA LEU A 285 5.37 22.79 8.11
C LEU A 285 6.25 23.07 9.33
N LYS A 286 6.07 22.31 10.41
CA LYS A 286 6.86 22.44 11.63
C LYS A 286 8.26 21.86 11.50
N TYR A 287 8.42 20.69 10.87
CA TYR A 287 9.65 19.89 10.97
C TYR A 287 10.42 19.70 9.66
N TYR A 288 9.98 20.20 8.50
CA TYR A 288 10.64 19.93 7.22
C TYR A 288 12.14 20.29 7.16
N LYS A 289 12.61 21.24 7.98
CA LYS A 289 14.04 21.63 8.06
C LYS A 289 14.89 20.69 8.91
N ASP A 290 14.26 19.90 9.77
CA ASP A 290 14.91 19.11 10.82
C ASP A 290 14.72 17.61 10.63
N ILE A 291 13.73 17.16 9.85
CA ILE A 291 13.43 15.74 9.59
C ILE A 291 14.70 14.94 9.23
N SER A 292 15.53 15.45 8.33
CA SER A 292 16.73 14.73 7.88
C SER A 292 17.81 14.59 8.95
N LYS A 293 17.74 15.37 10.04
CA LYS A 293 18.64 15.26 11.21
C LYS A 293 18.21 14.16 12.19
N TRP A 294 17.02 13.61 12.02
CA TRP A 294 16.55 12.51 12.84
C TRP A 294 17.14 11.19 12.39
N PHE A 295 17.56 11.04 11.14
CA PHE A 295 18.15 9.79 10.65
C PHE A 295 19.56 9.59 11.20
N ASP A 296 19.93 8.33 11.43
CA ASP A 296 21.26 7.97 11.88
C ASP A 296 22.32 8.32 10.81
N GLU A 297 23.44 8.90 11.23
CA GLU A 297 24.47 9.41 10.31
C GLU A 297 25.24 8.30 9.60
N GLN A 298 25.31 7.10 10.18
CA GLN A 298 26.04 5.98 9.60
C GLN A 298 25.16 5.20 8.64
N THR A 299 24.00 4.76 9.13
CA THR A 299 23.07 3.92 8.37
C THR A 299 22.17 4.71 7.43
N HIS A 300 22.08 6.04 7.58
CA HIS A 300 21.16 6.89 6.81
C HIS A 300 19.70 6.41 6.92
N SER A 301 19.32 5.88 8.06
CA SER A 301 18.00 5.30 8.27
C SER A 301 17.52 5.47 9.70
N ILE A 302 16.24 5.18 9.92
CA ILE A 302 15.67 4.90 11.24
C ILE A 302 15.27 3.44 11.24
N ILE A 303 15.78 2.70 12.23
CA ILE A 303 15.55 1.27 12.38
C ILE A 303 14.68 1.02 13.61
N TYR A 304 13.63 0.24 13.42
CA TYR A 304 12.79 -0.31 14.47
C TYR A 304 13.01 -1.81 14.57
N TYR A 305 13.29 -2.28 15.78
CA TYR A 305 13.40 -3.70 16.11
C TYR A 305 12.25 -4.12 17.02
N ARG A 306 12.02 -5.43 17.08
CA ARG A 306 10.93 -6.02 17.86
C ARG A 306 11.43 -6.39 19.25
N LEU A 307 10.75 -5.94 20.29
CA LEU A 307 10.97 -6.38 21.67
C LEU A 307 9.63 -6.51 22.38
N ASN A 308 9.35 -7.69 22.95
CA ASN A 308 8.10 -7.99 23.67
C ASN A 308 6.85 -7.56 22.88
N ASP A 309 6.76 -8.00 21.61
CA ASP A 309 5.66 -7.68 20.69
C ASP A 309 5.44 -6.18 20.41
N ARG A 310 6.45 -5.34 20.67
CA ARG A 310 6.41 -3.90 20.37
C ARG A 310 7.56 -3.50 19.46
N TRP A 311 7.29 -2.50 18.62
CA TRP A 311 8.32 -1.83 17.85
C TRP A 311 9.04 -0.80 18.70
N ILE A 312 10.36 -0.87 18.74
CA ILE A 312 11.20 0.08 19.47
C ILE A 312 12.36 0.53 18.59
N THR A 313 12.84 1.74 18.86
CA THR A 313 14.00 2.33 18.20
C THR A 313 14.90 2.97 19.25
N ASP A 314 16.21 2.89 19.05
CA ASP A 314 17.17 3.55 19.93
C ASP A 314 17.25 5.06 19.66
N ASN A 315 16.57 5.52 18.62
CA ASN A 315 16.59 6.90 18.19
C ASN A 315 15.63 7.77 19.00
N LYS A 316 16.20 8.46 19.98
CA LYS A 316 15.47 9.36 20.90
C LYS A 316 15.11 10.72 20.29
N LYS A 317 15.51 11.01 19.04
CA LYS A 317 15.28 12.32 18.40
C LYS A 317 13.96 12.38 17.63
N ILE A 318 13.31 11.24 17.43
CA ILE A 318 12.13 11.13 16.58
C ILE A 318 10.91 11.71 17.30
N ILE A 319 10.13 12.47 16.55
CA ILE A 319 8.81 12.95 16.96
C ILE A 319 7.81 12.21 16.10
N ASP A 320 7.07 11.25 16.66
CA ASP A 320 6.24 10.34 15.85
C ASP A 320 4.85 10.89 15.50
N ASP A 321 4.36 11.94 16.16
CA ASP A 321 3.09 12.58 15.80
C ASP A 321 3.03 14.03 16.29
N ILE A 322 1.95 14.73 15.92
CA ILE A 322 1.63 16.09 16.38
C ILE A 322 0.15 16.19 16.74
N GLU A 323 -0.17 16.96 17.77
CA GLU A 323 -1.56 17.31 18.09
C GLU A 323 -2.07 18.45 17.20
N ILE A 324 -3.36 18.45 16.91
CA ILE A 324 -4.03 19.60 16.29
C ILE A 324 -4.45 20.51 17.44
N GLU A 325 -3.76 21.65 17.60
CA GLU A 325 -4.13 22.69 18.57
C GLU A 325 -5.41 23.43 18.18
#